data_AF-A0A1M5RLA2-F1
#
_entry.id   AF-A0A1M5RLA2-F1
#
_cell.length_a   1.000
_cell.length_b   1.000
_cell.length_c   1.000
_cell.angle_alpha   90.00
_cell.angle_beta   90.00
_cell.angle_gamma   90.00
#
_symmetry.space_group_name_H-M   'P 1'
#
loop_
_entity.id
_entity.type
_entity.pdbx_description
1 polymer ?
#
loop_
_entity_poly.entity_id
_entity_poly.type
_entity_poly.pdbx_seq_one_letter_code
_entity_poly.pdbx_strand_id
1 'polypeptide(L)'
;MKNNNRLRKTFIVLGLLISLSFSIANAYVMNGWVKENQAWKYYNNGVMKTNLWVQDSVKNWYYIGSNGVMKSNEWLLDSGKNWYYLSSSGIMKTGWLYTGGKWYYLNTSGAMASSKWVASGGKYYYLNKSGDMAVNIITPDGYKVGVDGAWDNKPATKTSETTVLNSGNTIITNKEEFKNLIKNSLKNYETVVEFQGLYSSKNQITDLSVINDVIYTDPTLGGGWYKGAKISYSTKYINGTISSTINCVLTITYAKTKEEMVAIETQVKNKANEILKNIITEGMSDYEKEIAIHDYIVSNTCYDYQNYVNNTLSYDAHTDYGVLIKGQAVCDGYAIAAYRLLNLAGIECSYVVGYAGGVPHAWNKVKIDGKYYYLDITWDDPVTSNGTNILTYNYFNLSESEILKDHVIIYGR
;
A
#
# COMPACT_ATOMS: atom_id res chain seq x y z
N MET A 1 -12.33 65.36 46.23
CA MET A 1 -13.63 65.59 45.54
C MET A 1 -13.35 66.04 44.10
N LYS A 2 -14.08 65.48 43.11
CA LYS A 2 -14.34 65.91 41.69
C LYS A 2 -13.74 67.27 41.20
N ASN A 3 -13.39 67.53 39.92
CA ASN A 3 -13.23 66.80 38.65
C ASN A 3 -12.68 67.79 37.57
N ASN A 4 -12.14 67.27 36.46
CA ASN A 4 -12.03 67.85 35.09
C ASN A 4 -10.82 68.69 34.60
N ASN A 5 -9.98 67.99 33.83
CA ASN A 5 -9.21 68.31 32.60
C ASN A 5 -9.77 69.43 31.69
N ARG A 6 -9.04 70.16 30.81
CA ARG A 6 -7.75 69.94 30.11
C ARG A 6 -7.26 71.27 29.48
N LEU A 7 -5.94 71.44 29.36
CA LEU A 7 -5.22 72.59 28.78
C LEU A 7 -5.06 72.54 27.24
N ARG A 8 -4.92 73.72 26.61
CA ARG A 8 -4.27 73.95 25.29
C ARG A 8 -3.15 74.97 25.46
N LYS A 9 -2.02 74.78 24.77
CA LYS A 9 -0.90 75.74 24.66
C LYS A 9 -0.56 76.03 23.19
N THR A 10 0.03 77.21 23.03
CA THR A 10 0.02 78.18 21.92
C THR A 10 1.01 77.89 20.78
N PHE A 11 0.69 78.46 19.61
CA PHE A 11 1.42 78.48 18.32
C PHE A 11 2.60 79.45 18.27
N ILE A 12 3.59 79.16 17.40
CA ILE A 12 4.40 80.14 16.66
C ILE A 12 4.60 79.61 15.23
N VAL A 13 4.43 80.49 14.23
CA VAL A 13 4.73 80.28 12.81
C VAL A 13 5.98 81.08 12.45
N LEU A 14 6.95 80.47 11.76
CA LEU A 14 7.95 81.18 10.95
C LEU A 14 8.33 80.31 9.75
N GLY A 15 8.33 80.91 8.57
CA GLY A 15 8.46 80.21 7.29
C GLY A 15 9.86 79.70 6.98
N LEU A 16 9.94 78.80 6.00
CA LEU A 16 11.18 78.48 5.31
C LEU A 16 10.90 78.13 3.84
N LEU A 17 11.56 78.87 2.95
CA LEU A 17 11.65 78.61 1.52
C LEU A 17 12.46 77.33 1.26
N ILE A 18 11.78 76.39 0.62
CA ILE A 18 12.24 75.47 -0.44
C ILE A 18 13.75 75.39 -0.64
N SER A 19 14.36 74.34 -0.07
CA SER A 19 15.36 73.56 -0.79
C SER A 19 14.69 72.25 -1.21
N LEU A 20 14.58 72.03 -2.52
CA LEU A 20 14.27 70.70 -3.06
C LEU A 20 15.40 69.76 -2.64
N SER A 21 15.20 69.00 -1.58
CA SER A 21 15.79 67.68 -1.52
C SER A 21 14.93 66.80 -2.43
N PHE A 22 15.45 66.48 -3.62
CA PHE A 22 15.05 65.25 -4.28
C PHE A 22 15.40 64.13 -3.29
N SER A 23 14.42 63.71 -2.48
CA SER A 23 14.44 62.36 -1.97
C SER A 23 14.33 61.49 -3.21
N ILE A 24 15.46 60.99 -3.67
CA ILE A 24 15.49 59.80 -4.51
C ILE A 24 14.79 58.76 -3.65
N ALA A 25 13.49 58.60 -3.84
CA ALA A 25 12.85 57.36 -3.48
C ALA A 25 13.57 56.36 -4.38
N ASN A 26 14.63 55.75 -3.86
CA ASN A 26 15.15 54.52 -4.40
C ASN A 26 13.94 53.60 -4.42
N ALA A 27 13.25 53.55 -5.56
CA ALA A 27 12.29 52.51 -5.83
C ALA A 27 13.09 51.24 -5.59
N TYR A 28 12.79 50.54 -4.50
CA TYR A 28 13.49 49.32 -4.16
C TYR A 28 13.24 48.38 -5.34
N VAL A 29 14.24 48.28 -6.21
CA VAL A 29 14.17 47.44 -7.39
C VAL A 29 14.12 46.02 -6.84
N MET A 30 12.95 45.40 -6.91
CA MET A 30 12.76 44.04 -6.42
C MET A 30 13.74 43.13 -7.16
N ASN A 31 14.55 42.41 -6.40
CA ASN A 31 15.54 41.51 -6.93
C ASN A 31 15.60 40.27 -6.03
N GLY A 32 15.51 39.08 -6.61
CA GLY A 32 15.40 37.83 -5.89
C GLY A 32 13.96 37.44 -5.52
N TRP A 33 13.84 36.60 -4.50
CA TRP A 33 12.58 36.02 -4.03
C TRP A 33 11.78 37.03 -3.21
N VAL A 34 10.50 37.20 -3.56
CA VAL A 34 9.55 38.06 -2.86
C VAL A 34 8.29 37.27 -2.57
N LYS A 35 7.79 37.32 -1.34
CA LYS A 35 6.53 36.67 -0.96
C LYS A 35 5.40 37.70 -1.00
N GLU A 36 4.44 37.52 -1.90
CA GLU A 36 3.29 38.39 -2.10
C GLU A 36 2.00 37.56 -1.98
N ASN A 37 1.03 38.00 -1.17
CA ASN A 37 -0.26 37.31 -1.02
C ASN A 37 -0.13 35.79 -0.79
N GLN A 38 0.82 35.41 0.08
CA GLN A 38 1.17 34.03 0.42
C GLN A 38 1.85 33.20 -0.70
N ALA A 39 2.09 33.79 -1.89
CA ALA A 39 2.77 33.16 -3.00
C ALA A 39 4.21 33.68 -3.15
N TRP A 40 5.15 32.80 -3.48
CA TRP A 40 6.52 33.18 -3.80
C TRP A 40 6.66 33.57 -5.27
N LYS A 41 7.29 34.71 -5.53
CA LYS A 41 7.61 35.24 -6.86
C LYS A 41 9.11 35.55 -6.93
N TYR A 42 9.63 35.66 -8.15
CA TYR A 42 11.04 36.00 -8.37
C TYR A 42 11.17 37.19 -9.30
N TYR A 43 11.98 38.17 -8.90
CA TYR A 43 12.26 39.38 -9.68
C TYR A 43 13.74 39.46 -10.03
N ASN A 44 14.04 40.01 -11.21
CA ASN A 44 15.41 40.42 -11.56
C ASN A 44 15.35 41.85 -12.11
N ASN A 45 16.09 42.77 -11.49
CA ASN A 45 16.08 44.19 -11.82
C ASN A 45 14.65 44.77 -11.92
N GLY A 46 13.78 44.40 -10.98
CA GLY A 46 12.40 44.92 -10.90
C GLY A 46 11.41 44.22 -11.82
N VAL A 47 11.87 43.28 -12.67
CA VAL A 47 11.00 42.53 -13.59
C VAL A 47 10.67 41.16 -13.02
N MET A 48 9.38 40.90 -12.82
CA MET A 48 8.86 39.58 -12.41
C MET A 48 9.17 38.54 -13.49
N LYS A 49 9.69 37.40 -13.07
CA LYS A 49 9.96 36.25 -13.94
C LYS A 49 8.75 35.33 -14.03
N THR A 50 8.59 34.67 -15.17
CA THR A 50 7.49 33.74 -15.46
C THR A 50 7.99 32.64 -16.40
N ASN A 51 7.41 31.44 -16.31
CA ASN A 51 7.71 30.28 -17.15
C ASN A 51 9.21 29.94 -17.25
N LEU A 52 9.96 30.06 -16.15
CA LEU A 52 11.40 29.84 -16.19
C LEU A 52 11.93 29.20 -14.92
N TRP A 53 13.07 28.52 -15.11
CA TRP A 53 13.88 27.97 -14.05
C TRP A 53 14.75 29.05 -13.42
N VAL A 54 14.71 29.14 -12.09
CA VAL A 54 15.56 30.02 -11.28
C VAL A 54 16.44 29.15 -10.40
N GLN A 55 17.72 29.51 -10.29
CA GLN A 55 18.65 28.87 -9.38
C GLN A 55 19.01 29.81 -8.23
N ASP A 56 18.99 29.33 -6.98
CA ASP A 56 19.45 30.11 -5.83
C ASP A 56 20.99 30.04 -5.66
N SER A 57 21.50 30.79 -4.68
CA SER A 57 22.95 30.89 -4.39
C SER A 57 23.58 29.57 -3.92
N VAL A 58 22.78 28.62 -3.44
CA VAL A 58 23.22 27.28 -3.02
C VAL A 58 22.89 26.21 -4.06
N LYS A 59 22.61 26.64 -5.30
CA LYS A 59 22.39 25.81 -6.49
C LYS A 59 21.09 24.99 -6.51
N ASN A 60 20.11 25.30 -5.67
CA ASN A 60 18.78 24.70 -5.80
C ASN A 60 18.01 25.31 -6.97
N TRP A 61 17.29 24.48 -7.70
CA TRP A 61 16.43 24.89 -8.81
C TRP A 61 14.98 25.02 -8.39
N TYR A 62 14.31 26.04 -8.93
CA TYR A 62 12.89 26.32 -8.73
C TYR A 62 12.28 26.70 -10.07
N TYR A 63 10.97 26.51 -10.23
CA TYR A 63 10.28 26.92 -11.44
C TYR A 63 9.21 27.96 -11.14
N ILE A 64 9.23 29.07 -11.89
CA ILE A 64 8.19 30.09 -11.82
C ILE A 64 7.17 29.83 -12.91
N GLY A 65 5.91 29.66 -12.53
CA GLY A 65 4.80 29.44 -13.46
C GLY A 65 4.46 30.66 -14.31
N SER A 66 3.49 30.49 -15.20
CA SER A 66 3.03 31.54 -16.13
C SER A 66 2.43 32.76 -15.42
N ASN A 67 1.88 32.56 -14.23
CA ASN A 67 1.31 33.62 -13.38
C ASN A 67 2.34 34.27 -12.45
N GLY A 68 3.63 33.94 -12.60
CA GLY A 68 4.71 34.47 -11.76
C GLY A 68 4.84 33.80 -10.39
N VAL A 69 4.00 32.79 -10.10
CA VAL A 69 4.04 32.06 -8.83
C VAL A 69 4.95 30.84 -8.95
N MET A 70 5.78 30.63 -7.93
CA MET A 70 6.63 29.45 -7.80
C MET A 70 5.79 28.17 -7.74
N LYS A 71 6.16 27.18 -8.54
CA LYS A 71 5.60 25.83 -8.51
C LYS A 71 6.11 25.06 -7.30
N SER A 72 5.23 24.33 -6.61
CA SER A 72 5.60 23.51 -5.46
C SER A 72 4.63 22.34 -5.26
N ASN A 73 5.16 21.26 -4.69
CA ASN A 73 4.46 20.00 -4.43
C ASN A 73 3.72 19.43 -5.65
N GLU A 74 4.31 19.55 -6.83
CA GLU A 74 3.65 19.15 -8.08
C GLU A 74 4.65 18.66 -9.13
N TRP A 75 4.12 17.88 -10.07
CA TRP A 75 4.80 17.53 -11.30
C TRP A 75 4.75 18.72 -12.27
N LEU A 76 5.86 19.00 -12.92
CA LEU A 76 6.01 20.03 -13.94
C LEU A 76 6.46 19.39 -15.25
N LEU A 77 5.73 19.64 -16.32
CA LEU A 77 6.18 19.38 -17.68
C LEU A 77 6.75 20.68 -18.26
N ASP A 78 8.04 20.68 -18.59
CA ASP A 78 8.69 21.85 -19.15
C ASP A 78 8.48 21.97 -20.68
N SER A 79 8.97 23.07 -21.27
CA SER A 79 8.90 23.30 -22.71
C SER A 79 9.70 22.28 -23.54
N GLY A 80 10.69 21.62 -22.93
CA GLY A 80 11.47 20.53 -23.52
C GLY A 80 10.77 19.18 -23.50
N LYS A 81 9.52 19.11 -23.01
CA LYS A 81 8.73 17.88 -22.80
C LYS A 81 9.36 16.92 -21.77
N ASN A 82 10.12 17.45 -20.83
CA ASN A 82 10.67 16.70 -19.71
C ASN A 82 9.82 16.93 -18.46
N TRP A 83 9.60 15.85 -17.70
CA TRP A 83 8.92 15.89 -16.42
C TRP A 83 9.90 16.14 -15.28
N TYR A 84 9.52 17.01 -14.36
CA TYR A 84 10.24 17.37 -13.14
C TYR A 84 9.29 17.33 -11.96
N TYR A 85 9.80 17.25 -10.74
CA TYR A 85 8.99 17.39 -9.53
C TYR A 85 9.54 18.48 -8.62
N LEU A 86 8.66 19.37 -8.16
CA LEU A 86 8.99 20.42 -7.21
C LEU A 86 8.52 19.99 -5.83
N SER A 87 9.40 20.03 -4.83
CA SER A 87 9.06 19.72 -3.44
C SER A 87 8.04 20.71 -2.87
N SER A 88 7.55 20.46 -1.66
CA SER A 88 6.70 21.42 -0.94
C SER A 88 7.35 22.79 -0.73
N SER A 89 8.68 22.87 -0.66
CA SER A 89 9.44 24.12 -0.62
C SER A 89 9.75 24.71 -2.00
N GLY A 90 9.28 24.07 -3.08
CA GLY A 90 9.52 24.48 -4.47
C GLY A 90 10.86 24.03 -5.03
N ILE A 91 11.68 23.34 -4.24
CA ILE A 91 12.99 22.84 -4.68
C ILE A 91 12.78 21.66 -5.64
N MET A 92 13.39 21.74 -6.81
CA MET A 92 13.41 20.65 -7.79
C MET A 92 14.07 19.41 -7.19
N LYS A 93 13.37 18.28 -7.28
CA LYS A 93 13.87 16.99 -6.81
C LYS A 93 14.80 16.35 -7.85
N THR A 94 15.79 15.63 -7.35
CA THR A 94 16.63 14.69 -8.08
C THR A 94 16.65 13.36 -7.31
N GLY A 95 17.08 12.28 -7.95
CA GLY A 95 17.10 10.93 -7.40
C GLY A 95 15.72 10.28 -7.31
N TRP A 96 15.59 9.32 -6.39
CA TRP A 96 14.34 8.58 -6.18
C TRP A 96 13.27 9.47 -5.54
N LEU A 97 12.07 9.41 -6.12
CA LEU A 97 10.89 10.13 -5.68
C LEU A 97 9.74 9.15 -5.53
N TYR A 98 9.15 9.09 -4.34
CA TYR A 98 7.90 8.36 -4.11
C TYR A 98 6.73 9.34 -4.07
N THR A 99 5.80 9.20 -4.99
CA THR A 99 4.59 10.04 -5.07
C THR A 99 3.48 9.29 -5.78
N GLY A 100 2.21 9.54 -5.43
CA GLY A 100 1.06 8.85 -6.03
C GLY A 100 1.12 7.32 -5.91
N GLY A 101 1.78 6.79 -4.86
CA GLY A 101 1.92 5.36 -4.63
C GLY A 101 3.00 4.66 -5.46
N LYS A 102 3.77 5.40 -6.28
CA LYS A 102 4.77 4.83 -7.21
C LYS A 102 6.14 5.48 -7.00
N TRP A 103 7.18 4.71 -7.30
CA TRP A 103 8.55 5.22 -7.35
C TRP A 103 8.87 5.75 -8.73
N TYR A 104 9.54 6.89 -8.78
CA TYR A 104 10.06 7.53 -9.98
C TYR A 104 11.54 7.85 -9.75
N TYR A 105 12.30 7.96 -10.83
CA TYR A 105 13.68 8.41 -10.75
C TYR A 105 13.87 9.70 -11.53
N LEU A 106 14.31 10.75 -10.85
CA LEU A 106 14.71 12.02 -11.46
C LEU A 106 16.24 12.02 -11.60
N ASN A 107 16.75 12.25 -12.80
CA ASN A 107 18.20 12.25 -13.02
C ASN A 107 18.88 13.46 -12.36
N THR A 108 20.19 13.63 -12.57
CA THR A 108 20.96 14.74 -11.99
C THR A 108 20.53 16.12 -12.53
N SER A 109 19.93 16.19 -13.72
CA SER A 109 19.31 17.42 -14.22
C SER A 109 17.88 17.63 -13.72
N GLY A 110 17.33 16.70 -12.93
CA GLY A 110 15.95 16.70 -12.42
C GLY A 110 14.91 16.11 -13.36
N ALA A 111 15.29 15.79 -14.60
CA ALA A 111 14.37 15.21 -15.57
C ALA A 111 14.05 13.75 -15.21
N MET A 112 12.77 13.41 -15.29
CA MET A 112 12.26 12.07 -15.00
C MET A 112 12.78 11.05 -16.02
N ALA A 113 13.37 9.97 -15.51
CA ALA A 113 13.68 8.80 -16.31
C ALA A 113 12.39 8.05 -16.68
N SER A 114 12.27 7.68 -17.95
CA SER A 114 11.20 6.83 -18.49
C SER A 114 11.76 5.92 -19.57
N SER A 115 11.15 4.74 -19.72
CA SER A 115 11.53 3.68 -20.66
C SER A 115 13.03 3.33 -20.65
N LYS A 116 13.65 3.26 -19.47
CA LYS A 116 15.10 3.03 -19.35
C LYS A 116 15.50 2.42 -18.02
N TRP A 117 16.68 1.81 -18.00
CA TRP A 117 17.35 1.36 -16.78
C TRP A 117 18.05 2.51 -16.05
N VAL A 118 18.07 2.42 -14.73
CA VAL A 118 18.80 3.30 -13.81
C VAL A 118 19.62 2.45 -12.85
N ALA A 119 20.92 2.74 -12.76
CA ALA A 119 21.79 2.18 -11.75
C ALA A 119 21.75 3.06 -10.48
N SER A 120 21.48 2.46 -9.33
CA SER A 120 21.41 3.17 -8.05
C SER A 120 21.74 2.23 -6.89
N GLY A 121 22.65 2.64 -6.00
CA GLY A 121 23.01 1.85 -4.82
C GLY A 121 23.54 0.45 -5.12
N GLY A 122 24.26 0.27 -6.24
CA GLY A 122 24.79 -1.04 -6.66
C GLY A 122 23.76 -1.99 -7.28
N LYS A 123 22.51 -1.54 -7.48
CA LYS A 123 21.44 -2.30 -8.14
C LYS A 123 20.96 -1.57 -9.41
N TYR A 124 20.26 -2.28 -10.27
CA TYR A 124 19.64 -1.74 -11.48
C TYR A 124 18.11 -1.82 -11.40
N TYR A 125 17.44 -0.76 -11.85
CA TYR A 125 15.98 -0.62 -11.80
C TYR A 125 15.47 -0.15 -13.16
N TYR A 126 14.33 -0.66 -13.61
CA TYR A 126 13.72 -0.22 -14.87
C TYR A 126 12.59 0.76 -14.63
N LEU A 127 12.57 1.87 -15.36
CA LEU A 127 11.48 2.85 -15.33
C LEU A 127 10.60 2.65 -16.56
N ASN A 128 9.32 2.44 -16.33
CA ASN A 128 8.30 2.27 -17.36
C ASN A 128 8.13 3.53 -18.22
N LYS A 129 7.34 3.42 -19.30
CA LYS A 129 7.04 4.55 -20.18
C LYS A 129 6.41 5.74 -19.46
N SER A 130 5.60 5.47 -18.44
CA SER A 130 4.98 6.49 -17.59
C SER A 130 5.92 7.03 -16.50
N GLY A 131 7.16 6.55 -16.44
CA GLY A 131 8.21 6.97 -15.50
C GLY A 131 8.22 6.23 -14.17
N ASP A 132 7.18 5.46 -13.85
CA ASP A 132 7.15 4.64 -12.65
C ASP A 132 8.10 3.45 -12.73
N MET A 133 8.67 3.09 -11.59
CA MET A 133 9.58 1.97 -11.45
C MET A 133 8.82 0.65 -11.61
N ALA A 134 9.34 -0.21 -12.48
CA ALA A 134 8.91 -1.58 -12.63
C ALA A 134 9.20 -2.38 -11.36
N VAL A 135 8.20 -3.14 -10.89
CA VAL A 135 8.32 -4.04 -9.75
C VAL A 135 7.68 -5.38 -10.11
N ASN A 136 8.34 -6.48 -9.77
CA ASN A 136 7.85 -7.84 -9.94
C ASN A 136 7.36 -8.17 -11.38
N ILE A 137 8.11 -7.72 -12.39
CA ILE A 137 7.81 -7.98 -13.80
C ILE A 137 9.05 -8.44 -14.57
N ILE A 138 8.82 -8.97 -15.78
CA ILE A 138 9.85 -9.04 -16.82
C ILE A 138 9.77 -7.73 -17.61
N THR A 139 10.87 -7.01 -17.68
CA THR A 139 11.04 -5.76 -18.43
C THR A 139 10.92 -6.00 -19.94
N PRO A 140 10.61 -4.98 -20.76
CA PRO A 140 10.43 -5.16 -22.22
C PRO A 140 11.65 -5.76 -22.95
N ASP A 141 12.85 -5.57 -22.41
CA ASP A 141 14.12 -6.11 -22.90
C ASP A 141 14.50 -7.47 -22.26
N GLY A 142 13.62 -8.04 -21.44
CA GLY A 142 13.67 -9.44 -21.01
C GLY A 142 14.34 -9.70 -19.67
N TYR A 143 14.63 -8.68 -18.86
CA TYR A 143 15.20 -8.88 -17.51
C TYR A 143 14.12 -8.89 -16.43
N LYS A 144 14.29 -9.76 -15.44
CA LYS A 144 13.35 -9.88 -14.30
C LYS A 144 13.73 -8.90 -13.20
N VAL A 145 12.77 -8.07 -12.77
CA VAL A 145 12.93 -7.21 -11.59
C VAL A 145 12.09 -7.74 -10.43
N GLY A 146 12.63 -7.70 -9.21
CA GLY A 146 12.01 -8.20 -7.99
C GLY A 146 10.91 -7.28 -7.44
N VAL A 147 10.35 -7.67 -6.29
CA VAL A 147 9.34 -6.87 -5.56
C VAL A 147 9.88 -5.53 -5.06
N ASP A 148 11.21 -5.45 -4.86
CA ASP A 148 11.94 -4.22 -4.54
C ASP A 148 12.31 -3.41 -5.81
N GLY A 149 11.89 -3.89 -7.00
CA GLY A 149 12.19 -3.28 -8.30
C GLY A 149 13.61 -3.52 -8.80
N ALA A 150 14.45 -4.19 -8.01
CA ALA A 150 15.83 -4.43 -8.38
C ALA A 150 15.94 -5.61 -9.35
N TRP A 151 16.82 -5.47 -10.33
CA TRP A 151 17.27 -6.58 -11.15
C TRP A 151 18.13 -7.54 -10.32
N ASP A 152 17.87 -8.85 -10.46
CA ASP A 152 18.55 -9.94 -9.76
C ASP A 152 19.94 -10.28 -10.33
N ASN A 153 20.48 -9.42 -11.20
CA ASN A 153 21.78 -9.55 -11.87
C ASN A 153 21.93 -10.85 -12.69
N LYS A 154 20.79 -11.44 -13.12
CA LYS A 154 20.72 -12.60 -13.99
C LYS A 154 19.99 -12.24 -15.30
N PRO A 155 20.56 -12.50 -16.48
CA PRO A 155 19.77 -12.48 -17.71
C PRO A 155 18.70 -13.57 -17.61
N ALA A 156 17.46 -13.28 -18.00
CA ALA A 156 16.43 -14.32 -18.02
C ALA A 156 16.83 -15.40 -19.03
N THR A 157 17.04 -16.63 -18.58
CA THR A 157 17.18 -17.78 -19.48
C THR A 157 15.86 -17.92 -20.24
N LYS A 158 15.92 -17.93 -21.58
CA LYS A 158 14.82 -18.39 -22.43
C LYS A 158 14.68 -19.91 -22.28
N THR A 159 14.23 -20.33 -21.11
CA THR A 159 13.69 -21.66 -20.85
C THR A 159 12.27 -21.44 -20.36
N SER A 160 11.37 -22.06 -21.11
CA SER A 160 9.93 -21.93 -21.04
C SER A 160 9.39 -22.37 -19.68
N GLU A 161 9.44 -21.50 -18.68
CA GLU A 161 8.76 -21.72 -17.39
C GLU A 161 8.74 -20.40 -16.59
N THR A 162 7.92 -19.44 -17.01
CA THR A 162 7.22 -18.54 -16.08
C THR A 162 6.00 -17.95 -16.78
N THR A 163 4.83 -18.37 -16.32
CA THR A 163 3.51 -17.96 -16.78
C THR A 163 3.24 -16.50 -16.43
N VAL A 164 3.60 -15.61 -17.35
CA VAL A 164 2.96 -14.31 -17.49
C VAL A 164 1.64 -14.57 -18.23
N LEU A 165 0.51 -14.54 -17.51
CA LEU A 165 -0.81 -14.55 -18.14
C LEU A 165 -1.08 -13.17 -18.72
N ASN A 166 -0.54 -12.92 -19.90
CA ASN A 166 -1.21 -12.04 -20.85
C ASN A 166 -2.50 -12.78 -21.27
N SER A 167 -3.63 -12.17 -20.97
CA SER A 167 -5.00 -12.59 -21.24
C SER A 167 -5.32 -12.68 -22.73
N GLY A 168 -4.65 -13.60 -23.43
CA GLY A 168 -4.88 -13.87 -24.85
C GLY A 168 -4.66 -15.32 -25.29
N ASN A 169 -3.85 -16.14 -24.59
CA ASN A 169 -3.45 -17.46 -25.11
C ASN A 169 -3.37 -18.61 -24.07
N THR A 170 -3.76 -18.42 -22.81
CA THR A 170 -3.65 -19.50 -21.82
C THR A 170 -4.90 -20.39 -21.83
N ILE A 171 -4.67 -21.66 -22.14
CA ILE A 171 -5.66 -22.73 -22.03
C ILE A 171 -5.46 -23.40 -20.67
N ILE A 172 -6.45 -23.31 -19.80
CA ILE A 172 -6.52 -24.00 -18.52
C ILE A 172 -7.05 -25.41 -18.78
N THR A 173 -6.22 -26.39 -18.47
CA THR A 173 -6.43 -27.81 -18.80
C THR A 173 -6.70 -28.67 -17.58
N ASN A 174 -6.40 -28.20 -16.37
CA ASN A 174 -6.57 -28.95 -15.14
C ASN A 174 -6.93 -28.05 -13.94
N LYS A 175 -7.34 -28.68 -12.83
CA LYS A 175 -7.79 -27.99 -11.60
C LYS A 175 -6.68 -27.15 -10.95
N GLU A 176 -5.42 -27.59 -11.03
CA GLU A 176 -4.30 -26.88 -10.41
C GLU A 176 -3.94 -25.60 -11.18
N GLU A 177 -3.99 -25.63 -12.51
CA GLU A 177 -3.87 -24.43 -13.34
C GLU A 177 -5.00 -23.43 -13.04
N PHE A 178 -6.23 -23.91 -12.85
CA PHE A 178 -7.35 -23.05 -12.46
C PHE A 178 -7.15 -22.46 -11.05
N LYS A 179 -6.70 -23.27 -10.09
CA LYS A 179 -6.35 -22.83 -8.74
C LYS A 179 -5.31 -21.71 -8.76
N ASN A 180 -4.27 -21.86 -9.60
CA ASN A 180 -3.23 -20.85 -9.75
C ASN A 180 -3.73 -19.58 -10.44
N LEU A 181 -4.61 -19.70 -11.45
CA LEU A 181 -5.28 -18.54 -12.04
C LEU A 181 -6.06 -17.76 -10.96
N ILE A 182 -6.90 -18.45 -10.18
CA ILE A 182 -7.65 -17.86 -9.07
C ILE A 182 -6.72 -17.18 -8.05
N LYS A 183 -5.66 -17.87 -7.62
CA LYS A 183 -4.68 -17.32 -6.68
C LYS A 183 -4.07 -16.02 -7.17
N ASN A 184 -3.64 -16.00 -8.44
CA ASN A 184 -3.06 -14.80 -9.04
C ASN A 184 -4.07 -13.66 -9.17
N SER A 185 -5.30 -13.99 -9.58
CA SER A 185 -6.37 -13.00 -9.73
C SER A 185 -6.76 -12.38 -8.39
N LEU A 186 -6.87 -13.19 -7.32
CA LEU A 186 -7.13 -12.70 -5.96
C LEU A 186 -5.97 -11.84 -5.43
N LYS A 187 -4.72 -12.24 -5.69
CA LYS A 187 -3.52 -11.48 -5.32
C LYS A 187 -3.45 -10.12 -6.01
N ASN A 188 -3.89 -10.05 -7.26
CA ASN A 188 -3.85 -8.83 -8.08
C ASN A 188 -5.16 -8.01 -8.03
N TYR A 189 -6.14 -8.44 -7.23
CA TYR A 189 -7.47 -7.86 -7.14
C TYR A 189 -8.14 -7.68 -8.51
N GLU A 190 -8.01 -8.68 -9.39
CA GLU A 190 -8.63 -8.68 -10.71
C GLU A 190 -10.13 -8.88 -10.60
N THR A 191 -10.92 -8.01 -11.23
CA THR A 191 -12.39 -8.12 -11.23
C THR A 191 -12.92 -8.91 -12.41
N VAL A 192 -12.18 -8.97 -13.52
CA VAL A 192 -12.52 -9.72 -14.74
C VAL A 192 -11.26 -10.37 -15.28
N VAL A 193 -11.33 -11.67 -15.55
CA VAL A 193 -10.22 -12.48 -16.04
C VAL A 193 -10.72 -13.36 -17.16
N GLU A 194 -10.17 -13.15 -18.36
CA GLU A 194 -10.50 -13.92 -19.55
C GLU A 194 -9.45 -15.01 -19.77
N PHE A 195 -9.90 -16.24 -19.99
CA PHE A 195 -9.03 -17.38 -20.27
C PHE A 195 -9.73 -18.41 -21.17
N GLN A 196 -8.98 -19.36 -21.73
CA GLN A 196 -9.56 -20.49 -22.43
C GLN A 196 -9.59 -21.72 -21.51
N GLY A 197 -10.67 -22.50 -21.55
CA GLY A 197 -10.77 -23.77 -20.84
C GLY A 197 -11.03 -24.92 -21.82
N LEU A 198 -10.72 -26.16 -21.41
CA LEU A 198 -11.17 -27.33 -22.15
C LEU A 198 -12.70 -27.46 -22.11
N TYR A 199 -13.32 -27.73 -23.25
CA TYR A 199 -14.74 -28.05 -23.29
C TYR A 199 -14.99 -29.39 -22.58
N SER A 200 -15.85 -29.40 -21.56
CA SER A 200 -16.24 -30.62 -20.84
C SER A 200 -17.72 -30.57 -20.47
N SER A 201 -18.47 -31.64 -20.74
CA SER A 201 -19.87 -31.74 -20.34
C SER A 201 -20.09 -31.74 -18.82
N LYS A 202 -19.02 -31.89 -18.03
CA LYS A 202 -19.06 -31.88 -16.56
C LYS A 202 -18.46 -30.62 -15.92
N ASN A 203 -17.84 -29.70 -16.69
CA ASN A 203 -17.24 -28.42 -16.23
C ASN A 203 -16.44 -28.46 -14.89
N GLN A 204 -15.78 -29.58 -14.56
CA GLN A 204 -15.11 -29.75 -13.25
C GLN A 204 -13.83 -28.91 -13.07
N ILE A 205 -13.20 -28.48 -14.17
CA ILE A 205 -11.95 -27.70 -14.13
C ILE A 205 -12.20 -26.29 -13.56
N THR A 206 -13.38 -25.73 -13.79
CA THR A 206 -13.77 -24.37 -13.40
C THR A 206 -14.63 -24.34 -12.14
N ASP A 207 -14.52 -25.36 -11.29
CA ASP A 207 -15.20 -25.42 -10.00
C ASP A 207 -14.70 -24.30 -9.07
N LEU A 208 -15.55 -23.32 -8.81
CA LEU A 208 -15.25 -22.16 -7.98
C LEU A 208 -15.09 -22.52 -6.48
N SER A 209 -15.42 -23.75 -6.06
CA SER A 209 -15.13 -24.23 -4.71
C SER A 209 -13.64 -24.10 -4.35
N VAL A 210 -12.76 -24.16 -5.36
CA VAL A 210 -11.31 -23.99 -5.20
C VAL A 210 -10.91 -22.63 -4.62
N ILE A 211 -11.77 -21.61 -4.71
CA ILE A 211 -11.50 -20.30 -4.12
C ILE A 211 -11.34 -20.40 -2.61
N ASN A 212 -12.16 -21.23 -1.95
CA ASN A 212 -12.06 -21.43 -0.50
C ASN A 212 -10.71 -22.06 -0.14
N ASP A 213 -10.26 -23.07 -0.90
CA ASP A 213 -8.94 -23.67 -0.71
C ASP A 213 -7.82 -22.64 -0.86
N VAL A 214 -7.93 -21.73 -1.83
CA VAL A 214 -6.94 -20.67 -2.06
C VAL A 214 -6.91 -19.69 -0.89
N ILE A 215 -8.07 -19.20 -0.46
CA ILE A 215 -8.18 -18.23 0.64
C ILE A 215 -7.74 -18.86 1.96
N TYR A 216 -8.13 -20.10 2.27
CA TYR A 216 -7.70 -20.72 3.52
C TYR A 216 -6.21 -21.09 3.56
N THR A 217 -5.59 -21.31 2.40
CA THR A 217 -4.13 -21.53 2.32
C THR A 217 -3.34 -20.23 2.53
N ASP A 218 -3.87 -19.10 2.05
CA ASP A 218 -3.28 -17.77 2.19
C ASP A 218 -4.42 -16.76 2.41
N PRO A 219 -4.80 -16.51 3.68
CA PRO A 219 -5.98 -15.71 3.99
C PRO A 219 -5.74 -14.21 3.79
N THR A 220 -4.53 -13.81 3.37
CA THR A 220 -4.25 -12.44 2.93
C THR A 220 -4.74 -12.18 1.50
N LEU A 221 -5.06 -13.23 0.73
CA LEU A 221 -5.54 -13.11 -0.63
C LEU A 221 -6.98 -12.57 -0.71
N GLY A 222 -7.23 -11.71 -1.69
CA GLY A 222 -8.52 -11.02 -1.84
C GLY A 222 -8.77 -9.95 -0.77
N GLY A 223 -7.79 -9.71 0.12
CA GLY A 223 -7.80 -8.65 1.14
C GLY A 223 -8.94 -8.77 2.17
N GLY A 224 -9.56 -9.94 2.28
CA GLY A 224 -10.81 -10.13 3.06
C GLY A 224 -12.01 -9.30 2.58
N TRP A 225 -11.92 -8.65 1.41
CA TRP A 225 -13.05 -7.96 0.77
C TRP A 225 -13.67 -8.76 -0.36
N TYR A 226 -13.21 -9.99 -0.62
CA TYR A 226 -13.84 -10.89 -1.59
C TYR A 226 -15.30 -11.17 -1.21
N LYS A 227 -16.22 -10.98 -2.17
CA LYS A 227 -17.67 -11.18 -1.98
C LYS A 227 -18.26 -12.33 -2.78
N GLY A 228 -17.49 -12.92 -3.69
CA GLY A 228 -17.97 -13.96 -4.58
C GLY A 228 -17.34 -13.88 -5.96
N ALA A 229 -17.40 -15.00 -6.66
CA ALA A 229 -16.99 -15.10 -8.05
C ALA A 229 -18.09 -15.76 -8.88
N LYS A 230 -18.11 -15.43 -10.17
CA LYS A 230 -18.95 -16.08 -11.18
C LYS A 230 -18.08 -16.39 -12.38
N ILE A 231 -18.44 -17.45 -13.09
CA ILE A 231 -17.80 -17.78 -14.35
C ILE A 231 -18.85 -17.90 -15.44
N SER A 232 -18.57 -17.28 -16.58
CA SER A 232 -19.39 -17.40 -17.78
C SER A 232 -18.58 -18.04 -18.91
N TYR A 233 -19.29 -18.68 -19.83
CA TYR A 233 -18.69 -19.48 -20.89
C TYR A 233 -19.25 -19.05 -22.24
N SER A 234 -18.41 -19.01 -23.27
CA SER A 234 -18.85 -18.90 -24.66
C SER A 234 -18.17 -19.95 -25.53
N THR A 235 -18.99 -20.64 -26.33
CA THR A 235 -18.56 -21.70 -27.23
C THR A 235 -17.91 -21.10 -28.47
N LYS A 236 -16.76 -21.65 -28.86
CA LYS A 236 -16.10 -21.33 -30.12
C LYS A 236 -16.47 -22.38 -31.16
N TYR A 237 -16.95 -21.96 -32.32
CA TYR A 237 -17.19 -22.86 -33.46
C TYR A 237 -16.05 -22.72 -34.46
N ILE A 238 -15.50 -23.85 -34.92
CA ILE A 238 -14.50 -23.90 -35.99
C ILE A 238 -15.07 -24.82 -37.07
N ASN A 239 -15.32 -24.26 -38.26
CA ASN A 239 -15.88 -24.97 -39.41
C ASN A 239 -17.19 -25.73 -39.11
N GLY A 240 -18.07 -25.15 -38.28
CA GLY A 240 -19.35 -25.76 -37.90
C GLY A 240 -19.27 -26.78 -36.75
N THR A 241 -18.07 -27.10 -36.25
CA THR A 241 -17.85 -28.00 -35.12
C THR A 241 -17.50 -27.21 -33.86
N ILE A 242 -17.99 -27.65 -32.69
CA ILE A 242 -17.60 -27.07 -31.40
C ILE A 242 -16.10 -27.28 -31.20
N SER A 243 -15.39 -26.20 -30.88
CA SER A 243 -13.96 -26.24 -30.57
C SER A 243 -13.70 -27.04 -29.30
N SER A 244 -12.55 -27.72 -29.24
CA SER A 244 -12.08 -28.39 -28.03
C SER A 244 -11.82 -27.43 -26.87
N THR A 245 -11.77 -26.12 -27.13
CA THR A 245 -11.68 -25.07 -26.11
C THR A 245 -12.86 -24.12 -26.15
N ILE A 246 -13.19 -23.59 -24.97
CA ILE A 246 -14.20 -22.55 -24.76
C ILE A 246 -13.54 -21.31 -24.18
N ASN A 247 -14.13 -20.14 -24.45
CA ASN A 247 -13.73 -18.92 -23.74
C ASN A 247 -14.47 -18.88 -22.41
N CYS A 248 -13.72 -18.60 -21.36
CA CYS A 248 -14.21 -18.44 -19.99
C CYS A 248 -13.95 -17.01 -19.53
N VAL A 249 -14.92 -16.42 -18.85
CA VAL A 249 -14.77 -15.13 -18.18
C VAL A 249 -15.07 -15.34 -16.71
N LEU A 250 -14.03 -15.25 -15.88
CA LEU A 250 -14.14 -15.20 -14.44
C LEU A 250 -14.39 -13.76 -14.01
N THR A 251 -15.46 -13.52 -13.29
CA THR A 251 -15.80 -12.24 -12.66
C THR A 251 -15.68 -12.39 -11.16
N ILE A 252 -14.83 -11.58 -10.52
CA ILE A 252 -14.63 -11.55 -9.08
C ILE A 252 -15.22 -10.25 -8.54
N THR A 253 -16.04 -10.37 -7.49
CA THR A 253 -16.66 -9.22 -6.82
C THR A 253 -15.95 -8.93 -5.51
N TYR A 254 -15.60 -7.67 -5.29
CA TYR A 254 -15.01 -7.19 -4.03
C TYR A 254 -15.90 -6.13 -3.38
N ALA A 255 -15.75 -5.95 -2.08
CA ALA A 255 -16.44 -4.91 -1.31
C ALA A 255 -15.84 -3.51 -1.50
N LYS A 256 -14.59 -3.43 -1.97
CA LYS A 256 -13.84 -2.19 -2.24
C LYS A 256 -13.30 -2.18 -3.67
N THR A 257 -12.90 -1.00 -4.14
CA THR A 257 -12.21 -0.85 -5.42
C THR A 257 -10.79 -1.43 -5.38
N LYS A 258 -10.22 -1.74 -6.55
CA LYS A 258 -8.84 -2.26 -6.66
C LYS A 258 -7.83 -1.30 -6.07
N GLU A 259 -8.01 0.00 -6.32
CA GLU A 259 -7.14 1.07 -5.85
C GLU A 259 -7.14 1.14 -4.32
N GLU A 260 -8.31 1.04 -3.68
CA GLU A 260 -8.45 1.01 -2.22
C GLU A 260 -7.76 -0.23 -1.63
N MET A 261 -8.01 -1.42 -2.19
CA MET A 261 -7.42 -2.66 -1.68
C MET A 261 -5.90 -2.66 -1.79
N VAL A 262 -5.34 -2.16 -2.90
CA VAL A 262 -3.89 -1.99 -3.08
C VAL A 262 -3.31 -1.00 -2.05
N ALA A 263 -3.99 0.12 -1.82
CA ALA A 263 -3.56 1.12 -0.84
C ALA A 263 -3.59 0.57 0.59
N ILE A 264 -4.63 -0.19 0.94
CA ILE A 264 -4.76 -0.82 2.25
C ILE A 264 -3.69 -1.89 2.44
N GLU A 265 -3.50 -2.80 1.48
CA GLU A 265 -2.49 -3.85 1.55
C GLU A 265 -1.06 -3.27 1.70
N THR A 266 -0.80 -2.12 1.07
CA THR A 266 0.47 -1.39 1.25
C THR A 266 0.61 -0.86 2.68
N GLN A 267 -0.44 -0.28 3.25
CA GLN A 267 -0.45 0.20 4.64
C GLN A 267 -0.22 -0.95 5.63
N VAL A 268 -0.96 -2.05 5.45
CA VAL A 268 -0.86 -3.25 6.30
C VAL A 268 0.56 -3.82 6.26
N LYS A 269 1.15 -3.99 5.06
CA LYS A 269 2.53 -4.48 4.92
C LYS A 269 3.56 -3.57 5.60
N ASN A 270 3.44 -2.25 5.40
CA ASN A 270 4.35 -1.30 6.03
C ASN A 270 4.22 -1.35 7.56
N LYS A 271 2.99 -1.39 8.07
CA LYS A 271 2.75 -1.47 9.51
C LYS A 271 3.25 -2.78 10.10
N ALA A 272 3.00 -3.91 9.44
CA ALA A 272 3.52 -5.21 9.85
C ALA A 272 5.06 -5.20 9.98
N ASN A 273 5.76 -4.67 8.99
CA ASN A 273 7.22 -4.54 9.03
C ASN A 273 7.71 -3.60 10.14
N GLU A 274 7.00 -2.48 10.37
CA GLU A 274 7.29 -1.56 11.47
C GLU A 274 7.13 -2.24 12.83
N ILE A 275 6.04 -2.99 13.02
CA ILE A 275 5.75 -3.74 14.24
C ILE A 275 6.89 -4.73 14.51
N LEU A 276 7.19 -5.60 13.54
CA LEU A 276 8.22 -6.63 13.68
C LEU A 276 9.59 -6.02 13.99
N LYS A 277 9.94 -4.90 13.36
CA LYS A 277 11.19 -4.19 13.65
C LYS A 277 11.28 -3.71 15.11
N ASN A 278 10.15 -3.37 15.72
CA ASN A 278 10.10 -2.85 17.09
C ASN A 278 10.02 -3.94 18.15
N ILE A 279 9.37 -5.07 17.85
CA ILE A 279 9.12 -6.13 18.83
C ILE A 279 10.08 -7.32 18.70
N ILE A 280 10.75 -7.48 17.56
CA ILE A 280 11.69 -8.59 17.30
C ILE A 280 13.12 -8.09 17.30
N THR A 281 13.97 -8.68 18.14
CA THR A 281 15.41 -8.42 18.17
C THR A 281 16.22 -9.62 17.68
N GLU A 282 17.45 -9.36 17.23
CA GLU A 282 18.39 -10.42 16.86
C GLU A 282 18.62 -11.37 18.05
N GLY A 283 18.57 -12.68 17.79
CA GLY A 283 18.78 -13.72 18.79
C GLY A 283 17.51 -14.26 19.45
N MET A 284 16.33 -13.66 19.23
CA MET A 284 15.07 -14.23 19.72
C MET A 284 14.80 -15.62 19.11
N SER A 285 14.45 -16.57 19.96
CA SER A 285 13.88 -17.87 19.57
C SER A 285 12.50 -17.72 18.91
N ASP A 286 12.04 -18.75 18.22
CA ASP A 286 10.72 -18.71 17.57
C ASP A 286 9.59 -18.55 18.61
N TYR A 287 9.73 -19.14 19.80
CA TYR A 287 8.81 -18.92 20.92
C TYR A 287 8.79 -17.46 21.40
N GLU A 288 9.96 -16.84 21.58
CA GLU A 288 10.06 -15.43 22.01
C GLU A 288 9.48 -14.46 20.98
N LYS A 289 9.66 -14.75 19.69
CA LYS A 289 9.04 -13.97 18.62
C LYS A 289 7.52 -14.15 18.61
N GLU A 290 7.04 -15.37 18.77
CA GLU A 290 5.60 -15.67 18.79
C GLU A 290 4.90 -14.95 19.95
N ILE A 291 5.44 -15.05 21.17
CA ILE A 291 4.84 -14.36 22.33
C ILE A 291 4.89 -12.84 22.17
N ALA A 292 5.96 -12.28 21.60
CA ALA A 292 6.03 -10.84 21.32
C ALA A 292 4.96 -10.39 20.29
N ILE A 293 4.72 -11.19 19.25
CA ILE A 293 3.67 -10.93 18.25
C ILE A 293 2.28 -11.06 18.86
N HIS A 294 2.05 -12.11 19.65
CA HIS A 294 0.82 -12.31 20.41
C HIS A 294 0.52 -11.09 21.28
N ASP A 295 1.44 -10.73 22.17
CA ASP A 295 1.26 -9.62 23.11
C ASP A 295 1.02 -8.29 22.40
N TYR A 296 1.69 -8.07 21.25
CA TYR A 296 1.44 -6.90 20.43
C TYR A 296 0.00 -6.85 19.91
N ILE A 297 -0.48 -7.93 19.29
CA ILE A 297 -1.84 -7.99 18.72
C ILE A 297 -2.86 -7.74 19.82
N VAL A 298 -2.75 -8.46 20.93
CA VAL A 298 -3.68 -8.41 22.07
C VAL A 298 -3.67 -7.03 22.74
N SER A 299 -2.50 -6.38 22.84
CA SER A 299 -2.40 -5.07 23.49
C SER A 299 -2.84 -3.89 22.61
N ASN A 300 -2.93 -4.10 21.29
CA ASN A 300 -3.20 -3.02 20.31
C ASN A 300 -4.52 -3.20 19.56
N THR A 301 -5.31 -4.20 19.93
CA THR A 301 -6.58 -4.53 19.28
C THR A 301 -7.65 -4.74 20.33
N CYS A 302 -8.91 -4.47 19.97
CA CYS A 302 -10.06 -4.85 20.75
C CYS A 302 -11.04 -5.65 19.91
N TYR A 303 -11.64 -6.68 20.50
CA TYR A 303 -12.69 -7.42 19.81
C TYR A 303 -13.90 -6.54 19.50
N ASP A 304 -14.37 -6.52 18.25
CA ASP A 304 -15.54 -5.76 17.79
C ASP A 304 -16.87 -6.43 18.19
N TYR A 305 -17.03 -6.65 19.50
CA TYR A 305 -18.16 -7.41 20.05
C TYR A 305 -19.50 -6.75 19.74
N GLN A 306 -19.58 -5.43 19.89
CA GLN A 306 -20.85 -4.70 19.74
C GLN A 306 -21.38 -4.75 18.31
N ASN A 307 -20.52 -4.59 17.30
CA ASN A 307 -20.95 -4.72 15.91
C ASN A 307 -21.17 -6.18 15.52
N TYR A 308 -20.44 -7.13 16.11
CA TYR A 308 -20.65 -8.56 15.91
C TYR A 308 -22.07 -8.96 16.35
N VAL A 309 -22.47 -8.65 17.59
CA VAL A 309 -23.82 -9.00 18.09
C VAL A 309 -24.94 -8.24 17.38
N ASN A 310 -24.65 -7.05 16.86
CA ASN A 310 -25.61 -6.24 16.10
C ASN A 310 -25.67 -6.59 14.61
N ASN A 311 -24.82 -7.50 14.11
CA ASN A 311 -24.68 -7.83 12.69
C ASN A 311 -24.39 -6.60 11.80
N THR A 312 -23.54 -5.69 12.31
CA THR A 312 -23.14 -4.44 11.65
C THR A 312 -21.64 -4.36 11.40
N LEU A 313 -20.94 -5.50 11.40
CA LEU A 313 -19.49 -5.55 11.19
C LEU A 313 -19.11 -4.96 9.83
N SER A 314 -18.08 -4.11 9.86
CA SER A 314 -17.38 -3.71 8.64
C SER A 314 -16.61 -4.89 8.09
N TYR A 315 -16.47 -4.97 6.76
CA TYR A 315 -15.55 -5.93 6.13
C TYR A 315 -14.13 -5.80 6.68
N ASP A 316 -13.71 -4.59 7.06
CA ASP A 316 -12.37 -4.34 7.61
C ASP A 316 -12.13 -5.10 8.94
N ALA A 317 -13.18 -5.37 9.73
CA ALA A 317 -13.07 -6.11 10.99
C ALA A 317 -12.70 -7.60 10.79
N HIS A 318 -12.91 -8.15 9.58
CA HIS A 318 -12.53 -9.52 9.20
C HIS A 318 -11.14 -9.60 8.56
N THR A 319 -10.31 -8.57 8.75
CA THR A 319 -9.00 -8.46 8.08
C THR A 319 -7.91 -8.07 9.07
N ASP A 320 -6.67 -8.34 8.69
CA ASP A 320 -5.50 -7.79 9.37
C ASP A 320 -5.41 -6.26 9.31
N TYR A 321 -6.13 -5.58 8.41
CA TYR A 321 -6.30 -4.13 8.46
C TYR A 321 -7.09 -3.68 9.69
N GLY A 322 -8.13 -4.44 10.07
CA GLY A 322 -8.89 -4.22 11.31
C GLY A 322 -8.00 -4.27 12.54
N VAL A 323 -7.10 -5.26 12.59
CA VAL A 323 -6.15 -5.44 13.69
C VAL A 323 -5.03 -4.40 13.64
N LEU A 324 -4.22 -4.42 12.59
CA LEU A 324 -2.93 -3.73 12.55
C LEU A 324 -3.07 -2.21 12.34
N ILE A 325 -4.17 -1.75 11.75
CA ILE A 325 -4.39 -0.32 11.47
C ILE A 325 -5.53 0.26 12.29
N LYS A 326 -6.68 -0.43 12.39
CA LYS A 326 -7.86 0.10 13.10
C LYS A 326 -7.85 -0.20 14.60
N GLY A 327 -7.12 -1.22 15.04
CA GLY A 327 -7.13 -1.68 16.44
C GLY A 327 -8.48 -2.25 16.87
N GLN A 328 -9.31 -2.71 15.92
CA GLN A 328 -10.62 -3.29 16.20
C GLN A 328 -10.99 -4.33 15.12
N ALA A 329 -11.24 -5.56 15.53
CA ALA A 329 -11.48 -6.69 14.62
C ALA A 329 -12.26 -7.84 15.29
N VAL A 330 -12.59 -8.87 14.52
CA VAL A 330 -13.11 -10.16 15.02
C VAL A 330 -12.15 -11.30 14.66
N CYS A 331 -12.51 -12.54 14.97
CA CYS A 331 -11.63 -13.70 14.94
C CYS A 331 -10.84 -13.88 13.64
N ASP A 332 -11.46 -13.73 12.46
CA ASP A 332 -10.75 -13.79 11.18
C ASP A 332 -9.64 -12.71 11.10
N GLY A 333 -9.94 -11.48 11.53
CA GLY A 333 -8.96 -10.40 11.52
C GLY A 333 -7.75 -10.69 12.41
N TYR A 334 -7.99 -11.16 13.63
CA TYR A 334 -6.95 -11.59 14.57
C TYR A 334 -6.08 -12.70 13.97
N ALA A 335 -6.71 -13.74 13.43
CA ALA A 335 -6.02 -14.89 12.87
C ALA A 335 -5.24 -14.56 11.58
N ILE A 336 -5.74 -13.65 10.74
CA ILE A 336 -5.02 -13.16 9.55
C ILE A 336 -3.83 -12.29 9.95
N ALA A 337 -3.97 -11.44 10.98
CA ALA A 337 -2.88 -10.61 11.47
C ALA A 337 -1.74 -11.45 12.06
N ALA A 338 -2.09 -12.47 12.86
CA ALA A 338 -1.14 -13.45 13.38
C ALA A 338 -0.45 -14.21 12.25
N TYR A 339 -1.22 -14.74 11.30
CA TYR A 339 -0.69 -15.40 10.10
C TYR A 339 0.33 -14.54 9.38
N ARG A 340 0.02 -13.25 9.15
CA ARG A 340 0.93 -12.33 8.47
C ARG A 340 2.20 -12.08 9.28
N LEU A 341 2.07 -11.70 10.54
CA LEU A 341 3.21 -11.31 11.37
C LEU A 341 4.15 -12.49 11.64
N LEU A 342 3.60 -13.68 11.96
CA LEU A 342 4.39 -14.88 12.23
C LEU A 342 5.15 -15.34 10.97
N ASN A 343 4.48 -15.43 9.81
CA ASN A 343 5.15 -15.83 8.58
C ASN A 343 6.20 -14.80 8.13
N LEU A 344 5.96 -13.49 8.33
CA LEU A 344 6.97 -12.45 8.09
C LEU A 344 8.16 -12.53 9.06
N ALA A 345 7.93 -12.99 10.29
CA ALA A 345 8.98 -13.25 11.28
C ALA A 345 9.74 -14.57 11.06
N GLY A 346 9.37 -15.32 10.01
CA GLY A 346 9.98 -16.61 9.65
C GLY A 346 9.42 -17.81 10.41
N ILE A 347 8.32 -17.64 11.13
CA ILE A 347 7.63 -18.71 11.87
C ILE A 347 6.51 -19.26 10.99
N GLU A 348 6.57 -20.55 10.69
CA GLU A 348 5.55 -21.22 9.88
C GLU A 348 4.20 -21.18 10.63
N CYS A 349 3.26 -20.42 10.06
CA CYS A 349 1.93 -20.24 10.62
C CYS A 349 0.87 -20.53 9.56
N SER A 350 -0.11 -21.34 9.90
CA SER A 350 -1.27 -21.68 9.07
C SER A 350 -2.55 -21.06 9.63
N TYR A 351 -3.49 -20.76 8.73
CA TYR A 351 -4.85 -20.33 9.08
C TYR A 351 -5.72 -21.55 9.38
N VAL A 352 -6.50 -21.48 10.46
CA VAL A 352 -7.40 -22.56 10.89
C VAL A 352 -8.81 -22.01 10.96
N VAL A 353 -9.76 -22.75 10.41
CA VAL A 353 -11.19 -22.38 10.41
C VAL A 353 -11.99 -23.52 11.01
N GLY A 354 -12.96 -23.15 11.83
CA GLY A 354 -13.76 -24.12 12.55
C GLY A 354 -14.89 -23.51 13.34
N TYR A 355 -15.19 -24.15 14.47
CA TYR A 355 -16.11 -23.64 15.47
C TYR A 355 -15.42 -23.58 16.82
N ALA A 356 -15.71 -22.56 17.61
CA ALA A 356 -15.28 -22.44 18.99
C ALA A 356 -16.50 -22.11 19.85
N GLY A 357 -16.78 -22.90 20.89
CA GLY A 357 -18.01 -22.73 21.67
C GLY A 357 -19.32 -22.84 20.85
N GLY A 358 -19.27 -23.49 19.69
CA GLY A 358 -20.41 -23.67 18.78
C GLY A 358 -20.65 -22.53 17.78
N VAL A 359 -19.84 -21.46 17.79
CA VAL A 359 -19.92 -20.38 16.78
C VAL A 359 -18.79 -20.49 15.75
N PRO A 360 -19.01 -20.10 14.48
CA PRO A 360 -17.94 -20.04 13.48
C PRO A 360 -16.77 -19.21 13.99
N HIS A 361 -15.56 -19.76 13.87
CA HIS A 361 -14.36 -19.18 14.45
C HIS A 361 -13.12 -19.44 13.61
N ALA A 362 -12.11 -18.57 13.76
CA ALA A 362 -10.84 -18.66 13.07
C ALA A 362 -9.67 -18.37 14.02
N TRP A 363 -8.60 -19.15 13.88
CA TRP A 363 -7.39 -19.08 14.70
C TRP A 363 -6.18 -19.59 13.89
N ASN A 364 -5.07 -19.90 14.56
CA ASN A 364 -3.83 -20.28 13.90
C ASN A 364 -3.27 -21.62 14.37
N LYS A 365 -2.48 -22.25 13.50
CA LYS A 365 -1.57 -23.35 13.82
C LYS A 365 -0.14 -22.88 13.57
N VAL A 366 0.69 -22.88 14.59
CA VAL A 366 2.03 -22.30 14.58
C VAL A 366 3.06 -23.38 14.83
N LYS A 367 4.19 -23.31 14.11
CA LYS A 367 5.29 -24.27 14.27
C LYS A 367 6.40 -23.67 15.10
N ILE A 368 6.61 -24.22 16.30
CA ILE A 368 7.66 -23.81 17.24
C ILE A 368 8.57 -25.01 17.49
N ASP A 369 9.88 -24.82 17.31
CA ASP A 369 10.90 -25.85 17.48
C ASP A 369 10.57 -27.19 16.77
N GLY A 370 10.00 -27.09 15.57
CA GLY A 370 9.63 -28.23 14.72
C GLY A 370 8.33 -28.94 15.10
N LYS A 371 7.61 -28.47 16.12
CA LYS A 371 6.30 -29.01 16.54
C LYS A 371 5.19 -28.00 16.24
N TYR A 372 4.00 -28.51 15.92
CA TYR A 372 2.83 -27.68 15.70
C TYR A 372 2.01 -27.54 16.97
N TYR A 373 1.58 -26.31 17.23
CA TYR A 373 0.69 -25.93 18.31
C TYR A 373 -0.43 -25.04 17.76
N TYR A 374 -1.53 -24.96 18.49
CA TYR A 374 -2.64 -24.07 18.18
C TYR A 374 -2.52 -22.78 18.99
N LEU A 375 -2.80 -21.68 18.31
CA LEU A 375 -2.79 -20.32 18.86
C LEU A 375 -4.12 -19.66 18.53
N ASP A 376 -4.90 -19.33 19.54
CA ASP A 376 -6.12 -18.52 19.40
C ASP A 376 -6.00 -17.21 20.18
N ILE A 377 -5.44 -16.22 19.50
CA ILE A 377 -5.26 -14.86 20.02
C ILE A 377 -6.59 -14.21 20.38
N THR A 378 -7.69 -14.58 19.71
CA THR A 378 -9.01 -13.99 19.97
C THR A 378 -9.53 -14.39 21.34
N TRP A 379 -9.32 -15.64 21.75
CA TRP A 379 -9.73 -16.14 23.07
C TRP A 379 -8.73 -15.81 24.18
N ASP A 380 -7.54 -15.32 23.81
CA ASP A 380 -6.58 -14.69 24.72
C ASP A 380 -6.74 -13.15 24.83
N ASP A 381 -7.61 -12.55 24.01
CA ASP A 381 -7.92 -11.10 24.00
C ASP A 381 -8.47 -10.66 25.38
N PRO A 382 -7.94 -9.58 25.99
CA PRO A 382 -8.19 -9.23 27.37
C PRO A 382 -9.66 -8.90 27.60
N VAL A 383 -10.29 -9.63 28.52
CA VAL A 383 -11.54 -9.18 29.12
C VAL A 383 -11.21 -8.10 30.15
N THR A 384 -11.78 -6.91 29.98
CA THR A 384 -11.64 -5.82 30.96
C THR A 384 -12.38 -6.20 32.24
N SER A 385 -11.67 -6.73 33.23
CA SER A 385 -12.26 -7.07 34.52
C SER A 385 -12.47 -5.83 35.41
N ASN A 386 -11.62 -4.80 35.28
CA ASN A 386 -11.67 -3.57 36.07
C ASN A 386 -11.13 -2.32 35.33
N GLY A 387 -11.21 -2.31 33.99
CA GLY A 387 -10.65 -1.22 33.17
C GLY A 387 -9.14 -1.32 32.91
N THR A 388 -8.50 -2.43 33.29
CA THR A 388 -7.14 -2.79 32.87
C THR A 388 -7.21 -4.03 31.98
N ASN A 389 -6.60 -3.96 30.80
CA ASN A 389 -6.44 -5.12 29.92
C ASN A 389 -5.42 -6.08 30.56
N ILE A 390 -5.82 -7.32 30.81
CA ILE A 390 -4.94 -8.36 31.34
C ILE A 390 -4.62 -9.32 30.19
N LEU A 391 -3.35 -9.41 29.82
CA LEU A 391 -2.88 -10.42 28.87
C LEU A 391 -3.15 -11.82 29.44
N THR A 392 -3.78 -12.67 28.65
CA THR A 392 -3.96 -14.08 28.97
C THR A 392 -3.27 -14.95 27.93
N TYR A 393 -2.98 -16.19 28.30
CA TYR A 393 -2.24 -17.17 27.49
C TYR A 393 -2.91 -18.54 27.58
N ASN A 394 -4.23 -18.56 27.77
CA ASN A 394 -5.00 -19.79 27.95
C ASN A 394 -5.11 -20.58 26.63
N TYR A 395 -5.01 -19.88 25.49
CA TYR A 395 -5.06 -20.44 24.14
C TYR A 395 -3.76 -20.22 23.35
N PHE A 396 -2.66 -20.02 24.08
CA PHE A 396 -1.31 -19.88 23.53
C PHE A 396 -0.60 -21.24 23.49
N ASN A 397 -0.21 -21.69 22.30
CA ASN A 397 0.53 -22.93 22.07
C ASN A 397 -0.11 -24.21 22.64
N LEU A 398 -1.42 -24.37 22.45
CA LEU A 398 -2.14 -25.58 22.85
C LEU A 398 -1.83 -26.76 21.93
N SER A 399 -1.78 -27.97 22.50
CA SER A 399 -1.78 -29.20 21.71
C SER A 399 -3.14 -29.46 21.06
N GLU A 400 -3.18 -30.36 20.07
CA GLU A 400 -4.44 -30.75 19.42
C GLU A 400 -5.48 -31.28 20.42
N SER A 401 -5.06 -32.08 21.42
CA SER A 401 -5.99 -32.61 22.43
C SER A 401 -6.49 -31.54 23.41
N GLU A 402 -5.79 -30.43 23.56
CA GLU A 402 -6.20 -29.31 24.40
C GLU A 402 -7.19 -28.40 23.67
N ILE A 403 -6.86 -27.95 22.45
CA ILE A 403 -7.74 -27.07 21.67
C ILE A 403 -9.07 -27.76 21.34
N LEU A 404 -9.07 -29.08 21.09
CA LEU A 404 -10.28 -29.83 20.72
C LEU A 404 -11.27 -30.04 21.89
N LYS A 405 -10.99 -29.53 23.09
CA LYS A 405 -11.94 -29.57 24.20
C LYS A 405 -13.13 -28.64 23.97
N ASP A 406 -12.92 -27.53 23.28
CA ASP A 406 -13.92 -26.48 23.02
C ASP A 406 -13.89 -25.94 21.58
N HIS A 407 -12.90 -26.35 20.77
CA HIS A 407 -12.83 -26.07 19.34
C HIS A 407 -13.08 -27.31 18.47
N VAL A 408 -13.60 -27.07 17.26
CA VAL A 408 -13.76 -28.07 16.20
C VAL A 408 -13.11 -27.55 14.93
N ILE A 409 -12.11 -28.28 14.42
CA ILE A 409 -11.38 -27.91 13.19
C ILE A 409 -12.14 -28.40 11.96
N ILE A 410 -12.42 -27.51 11.01
CA ILE A 410 -12.94 -27.85 9.67
C ILE A 410 -11.82 -27.82 8.64
N TYR A 411 -10.94 -26.82 8.71
CA TYR A 411 -9.79 -26.63 7.82
C TYR A 411 -8.54 -26.28 8.62
N GLY A 412 -7.37 -26.73 8.17
CA GLY A 412 -6.07 -26.38 8.77
C GLY A 412 -5.52 -27.39 9.79
N ARG A 413 -6.12 -28.60 9.85
CA ARG A 413 -5.69 -29.68 10.75
C ARG A 413 -4.22 -30.07 10.55
#